data_AF-A0A6A4WEN9-F1
#
_entry.id   AF-A0A6A4WEN9-F1
#
_cell.length_a   1.000
_cell.length_b   1.000
_cell.length_c   1.000
_cell.angle_alpha   90.00
_cell.angle_beta   90.00
_cell.angle_gamma   90.00
#
_symmetry.space_group_name_H-M   'P 1'
#
loop_
_entity.id
_entity.type
_entity.pdbx_description
1 polymer ?
#
loop_
_entity_poly.entity_id
_entity_poly.type
_entity_poly.pdbx_seq_one_letter_code
_entity_poly.pdbx_strand_id
1 'polypeptide(L)'
;MPVKRCDSHGITLNPAKVTFAAETLDFCGYVISPDGYTADQRKKKAEEAYNERAKPLRPLRIGAHVSVQDSTTGLRDKMGLVVGIGRRRDYLAEVDPELKTYRSTRGEM
;
A
#
# COMPACT_ATOMS: atom_id res chain seq x y z
N MET A 1 11.04 -24.81 16.84
CA MET A 1 10.05 -23.99 17.58
C MET A 1 10.67 -22.63 17.89
N PRO A 2 9.97 -21.50 17.62
CA PRO A 2 10.51 -20.14 17.72
C PRO A 2 11.14 -19.81 19.08
N VAL A 3 10.55 -20.34 20.15
CA VAL A 3 10.96 -20.13 21.55
C VAL A 3 12.42 -20.55 21.80
N LYS A 4 12.86 -21.68 21.23
CA LYS A 4 14.25 -22.16 21.37
C LYS A 4 15.28 -21.25 20.69
N ARG A 5 14.85 -20.42 19.73
CA ARG A 5 15.71 -19.50 18.98
C ARG A 5 15.83 -18.15 19.72
N CYS A 6 14.78 -17.71 20.39
CA CYS A 6 14.81 -16.50 21.23
C CYS A 6 15.74 -16.69 22.43
N ASP A 7 15.68 -17.87 23.07
CA ASP A 7 16.48 -18.24 24.23
C ASP A 7 17.99 -18.29 23.90
N SER A 8 18.36 -18.88 22.76
CA SER A 8 19.76 -18.97 22.33
C SER A 8 20.39 -17.65 21.87
N HIS A 9 19.58 -16.63 21.61
CA HIS A 9 20.03 -15.31 21.16
C HIS A 9 19.81 -14.21 22.21
N GLY A 10 19.43 -14.57 23.44
CA GLY A 10 19.21 -13.61 24.53
C GLY A 10 18.06 -12.62 24.26
N ILE A 11 17.06 -13.03 23.47
CA ILE A 11 15.91 -12.18 23.12
C ILE A 11 14.80 -12.44 24.14
N THR A 12 14.59 -11.50 25.06
CA THR A 12 13.48 -11.54 26.02
C THR A 12 12.16 -11.23 25.34
N LEU A 13 11.24 -12.19 25.34
CA LEU A 13 9.88 -12.01 24.85
C LEU A 13 9.08 -11.13 25.80
N ASN A 14 8.38 -10.13 25.27
CA ASN A 14 7.48 -9.30 26.08
C ASN A 14 6.24 -10.13 26.46
N PRO A 15 5.99 -10.40 27.76
CA PRO A 15 4.89 -11.26 28.18
C PRO A 15 3.52 -10.65 27.86
N ALA A 16 3.39 -9.33 27.77
CA ALA A 16 2.15 -8.69 27.32
C ALA A 16 1.88 -8.83 25.81
N LYS A 17 2.88 -9.25 25.03
CA LYS A 17 2.79 -9.44 23.58
C LYS A 17 2.88 -10.92 23.17
N VAL A 18 3.04 -11.83 24.12
CA VAL A 18 3.22 -13.26 23.88
C VAL A 18 2.16 -14.04 24.65
N THR A 19 1.20 -14.59 23.92
CA THR A 19 0.23 -15.56 24.44
C THR A 19 0.49 -16.90 23.77
N PHE A 20 0.77 -17.91 24.58
CA PHE A 20 0.93 -19.28 24.09
C PHE A 20 -0.45 -19.92 23.90
N ALA A 21 -0.56 -20.77 22.87
CA ALA A 21 -1.80 -21.47 22.54
C ALA A 21 -3.02 -20.56 22.35
N ALA A 22 -2.81 -19.33 21.84
CA ALA A 22 -3.90 -18.48 21.43
C ALA A 22 -4.69 -19.16 20.30
N GLU A 23 -5.99 -19.38 20.52
CA GLU A 23 -6.88 -19.97 19.50
C GLU A 23 -7.05 -19.04 18.30
N THR A 24 -6.92 -17.73 18.51
CA THR A 24 -6.98 -16.74 17.44
C THR A 24 -5.85 -15.73 17.58
N LEU A 25 -5.24 -15.33 16.46
CA LEU A 25 -4.19 -14.30 16.46
C LEU A 25 -4.41 -13.27 15.34
N ASP A 26 -4.18 -12.00 15.66
CA ASP A 26 -4.16 -10.91 14.70
C ASP A 26 -2.80 -10.86 14.00
N PHE A 27 -2.79 -11.02 12.68
CA PHE A 27 -1.58 -10.95 11.87
C PHE A 27 -1.83 -10.24 10.55
N CYS A 28 -1.06 -9.18 10.28
CA CYS A 28 -1.16 -8.38 9.07
C CYS A 28 -2.60 -7.97 8.73
N GLY A 29 -3.43 -7.68 9.74
CA GLY A 29 -4.84 -7.32 9.60
C GLY A 29 -5.76 -8.48 9.19
N TYR A 30 -5.38 -9.69 9.51
CA TYR A 30 -6.21 -10.88 9.45
C TYR A 30 -6.30 -11.49 10.84
N VAL A 31 -7.47 -12.02 11.17
CA VAL A 31 -7.67 -12.89 12.33
C VAL A 31 -7.49 -14.32 11.83
N ILE A 32 -6.52 -15.04 12.39
CA ILE A 32 -6.19 -16.42 12.03
C ILE A 32 -6.66 -17.33 13.16
N SER A 33 -7.42 -18.39 12.83
CA SER A 33 -7.87 -19.46 13.72
C SER A 33 -7.51 -20.84 13.16
N PRO A 34 -7.67 -21.95 13.90
CA PRO A 34 -7.47 -23.30 13.38
C PRO A 34 -8.34 -23.62 12.15
N ASP A 35 -9.50 -22.98 12.06
CA ASP A 35 -10.53 -23.23 11.05
C ASP A 35 -10.34 -22.37 9.80
N GLY A 36 -9.40 -21.42 9.82
CA GLY A 36 -9.05 -20.59 8.67
C GLY A 36 -8.59 -19.18 9.03
N TYR A 37 -8.80 -18.23 8.12
CA TYR A 37 -8.48 -16.82 8.34
C TYR A 37 -9.61 -15.93 7.85
N THR A 38 -9.86 -14.84 8.56
CA THR A 38 -10.76 -13.77 8.12
C THR A 38 -10.03 -12.44 8.12
N ALA A 39 -10.32 -11.58 7.13
CA ALA A 39 -9.88 -10.19 7.20
C ALA A 39 -10.48 -9.51 8.44
N ASP A 40 -9.66 -8.69 9.10
CA ASP A 40 -10.05 -7.86 10.23
C ASP A 40 -11.22 -6.94 9.83
N GLN A 41 -12.17 -6.76 10.74
CA GLN A 41 -13.34 -5.90 10.55
C GLN A 41 -12.96 -4.46 10.16
N ARG A 42 -11.83 -3.94 10.65
CA ARG A 42 -11.28 -2.64 10.28
C ARG A 42 -10.88 -2.58 8.82
N LYS A 43 -10.25 -3.65 8.30
CA LYS A 43 -9.90 -3.75 6.88
C LYS A 43 -11.14 -3.86 6.01
N LYS A 44 -12.11 -4.70 6.41
CA LYS A 44 -13.39 -4.85 5.69
C LYS A 44 -14.13 -3.52 5.59
N LYS A 45 -14.31 -2.81 6.72
CA LYS A 45 -14.96 -1.49 6.74
C LYS A 45 -14.21 -0.44 5.91
N ALA A 46 -12.88 -0.46 5.93
CA ALA A 46 -12.09 0.45 5.11
C ALA A 46 -12.24 0.15 3.62
N GLU A 47 -12.32 -1.12 3.23
CA GLU A 47 -12.54 -1.55 1.86
C GLU A 47 -13.96 -1.23 1.38
N GLU A 48 -14.97 -1.46 2.21
CA GLU A 48 -16.36 -1.07 1.94
C GLU A 48 -16.48 0.45 1.75
N ALA A 49 -15.97 1.26 2.70
CA ALA A 49 -15.99 2.70 2.60
C ALA A 49 -15.19 3.23 1.39
N TYR A 50 -14.10 2.56 1.02
CA TYR A 50 -13.36 2.86 -0.19
C TYR A 50 -14.21 2.57 -1.43
N ASN A 51 -14.77 1.35 -1.54
CA ASN A 51 -15.57 0.92 -2.69
C ASN A 51 -16.83 1.78 -2.88
N GLU A 52 -17.50 2.17 -1.81
CA GLU A 52 -18.66 3.08 -1.84
C GLU A 52 -18.32 4.45 -2.45
N ARG A 53 -17.11 4.96 -2.16
CA ARG A 53 -16.65 6.28 -2.62
C ARG A 53 -15.85 6.22 -3.91
N ALA A 54 -15.31 5.05 -4.24
CA ALA A 54 -14.48 4.83 -5.40
C ALA A 54 -15.32 5.06 -6.66
N LYS A 55 -14.84 5.95 -7.51
CA LYS A 55 -15.39 6.18 -8.84
C LYS A 55 -14.33 5.82 -9.86
N PRO A 56 -14.71 5.22 -10.99
CA PRO A 56 -13.75 4.93 -12.04
C PRO A 56 -13.07 6.23 -12.48
N LEU A 57 -11.75 6.27 -12.37
CA LEU A 57 -10.97 7.42 -12.83
C LEU A 57 -11.19 7.62 -14.32
N ARG A 58 -11.20 8.88 -14.75
CA ARG A 58 -11.18 9.21 -16.19
C ARG A 58 -9.89 8.64 -16.79
N PRO A 59 -9.98 7.89 -17.90
CA PRO A 59 -8.79 7.40 -18.59
C PRO A 59 -7.84 8.56 -18.94
N LEU A 60 -6.54 8.31 -18.80
CA LEU A 60 -5.52 9.26 -19.22
C LEU A 60 -5.40 9.23 -20.75
N ARG A 61 -4.95 10.34 -21.32
CA ARG A 61 -4.74 10.47 -22.77
C ARG A 61 -3.25 10.47 -23.07
N ILE A 62 -2.89 10.09 -24.29
CA ILE A 62 -1.53 10.31 -24.79
C ILE A 62 -1.23 11.82 -24.72
N GLY A 63 -0.02 12.17 -24.28
CA GLY A 63 0.41 13.55 -24.00
C GLY A 63 0.00 14.09 -22.62
N ALA A 64 -0.72 13.32 -21.80
CA ALA A 64 -1.02 13.74 -20.43
C ALA A 64 0.24 13.72 -19.56
N HIS A 65 0.45 14.81 -18.81
CA HIS A 65 1.48 14.88 -17.78
C HIS A 65 1.00 14.16 -16.52
N VAL A 66 1.85 13.29 -15.97
CA VAL A 66 1.54 12.50 -14.78
C VAL A 66 2.69 12.54 -13.79
N SER A 67 2.36 12.50 -12.51
CA SER A 67 3.35 12.24 -11.46
C SER A 67 3.50 10.73 -11.27
N VAL A 68 4.71 10.23 -11.46
CA VAL A 68 5.07 8.82 -11.31
C VAL A 68 5.68 8.61 -9.93
N GLN A 69 5.23 7.56 -9.25
CA GLN A 69 5.78 7.16 -7.97
C GLN A 69 7.08 6.38 -8.18
N ASP A 70 8.15 6.79 -7.51
CA ASP A 70 9.37 5.99 -7.43
C ASP A 70 9.10 4.72 -6.61
N SER A 71 9.39 3.54 -7.18
CA SER A 71 9.11 2.25 -6.56
C SER A 71 10.01 1.93 -5.36
N THR A 72 11.17 2.58 -5.26
CA THR A 72 12.17 2.35 -4.22
C THR A 72 11.95 3.27 -3.03
N THR A 73 11.67 4.56 -3.28
CA THR A 73 11.46 5.56 -2.21
C THR A 73 9.98 5.73 -1.83
N GLY A 74 9.07 5.35 -2.72
CA GLY A 74 7.64 5.54 -2.54
C GLY A 74 7.17 6.98 -2.75
N LEU A 75 8.06 7.92 -3.08
CA LEU A 75 7.72 9.32 -3.33
C LEU A 75 7.14 9.51 -4.73
N ARG A 76 6.22 10.46 -4.89
CA ARG A 76 5.66 10.89 -6.20
C ARG A 76 6.41 12.12 -6.70
N ASP A 77 7.69 11.96 -6.95
CA ASP A 77 8.62 13.03 -7.26
C ASP A 77 9.11 13.02 -8.71
N LYS A 78 8.70 12.04 -9.52
CA LYS A 78 9.03 11.98 -10.95
C LYS A 78 7.85 12.47 -11.78
N MET A 79 8.11 13.25 -12.83
CA MET A 79 7.12 13.60 -13.85
C MET A 79 7.31 12.73 -15.08
N GLY A 80 6.21 12.37 -15.72
CA GLY A 80 6.25 11.64 -16.98
C GLY A 80 5.16 12.09 -17.94
N LEU A 81 5.37 11.76 -19.21
CA LEU A 81 4.41 11.97 -20.29
C LEU A 81 3.82 10.62 -20.69
N VAL A 82 2.50 10.52 -20.77
CA VAL A 82 1.85 9.32 -21.30
C VAL A 82 2.12 9.23 -22.81
N VAL A 83 2.89 8.24 -23.26
CA VAL A 83 3.25 8.01 -24.67
C VAL A 83 2.51 6.82 -25.28
N GLY A 84 1.90 5.97 -24.46
CA GLY A 84 1.13 4.82 -24.94
C GLY A 84 -0.01 4.43 -24.00
N ILE A 85 -1.09 3.88 -24.58
CA ILE A 85 -2.23 3.33 -23.85
C ILE A 85 -2.42 1.87 -24.27
N GLY A 86 -2.38 0.97 -23.28
CA GLY A 86 -2.60 -0.47 -23.43
C GLY A 86 -4.06 -0.88 -23.24
N ARG A 87 -4.31 -2.19 -23.20
CA ARG A 87 -5.66 -2.76 -23.24
C ARG A 87 -6.44 -2.64 -21.94
N ARG A 88 -5.78 -2.52 -20.77
CA ARG A 88 -6.46 -2.55 -19.44
C ARG A 88 -6.18 -1.30 -18.61
N ARG A 89 -6.14 -0.12 -19.24
CA ARG A 89 -5.68 1.13 -18.62
C ARG A 89 -4.23 1.05 -18.15
N ASP A 90 -3.44 0.22 -18.84
CA ASP A 90 -1.99 0.24 -18.75
C ASP A 90 -1.51 1.46 -19.52
N TYR A 91 -0.65 2.29 -18.91
CA TYR A 91 -0.11 3.47 -19.56
C TYR A 91 1.41 3.31 -19.64
N LEU A 92 1.95 3.52 -20.85
CA LEU A 92 3.38 3.72 -21.01
C LEU A 92 3.65 5.20 -20.76
N ALA A 93 4.37 5.49 -19.68
CA ALA A 93 4.82 6.83 -19.36
C ALA A 93 6.32 6.92 -19.58
N GLU A 94 6.75 7.87 -20.39
CA GLU A 94 8.15 8.24 -20.52
C GLU A 94 8.47 9.24 -19.41
N VAL A 95 9.43 8.89 -18.56
CA VAL A 95 9.86 9.73 -17.43
C VAL A 95 11.04 10.54 -17.89
N ASP A 96 10.85 11.85 -17.98
CA ASP A 96 11.89 12.79 -18.37
C ASP A 96 12.43 13.50 -17.11
N PRO A 97 13.74 13.40 -16.81
CA PRO A 97 14.37 14.15 -15.72
C PRO A 97 14.20 15.68 -15.82
N GLU A 98 13.99 16.22 -17.02
CA GLU A 98 13.83 17.66 -17.27
C GLU A 98 12.40 18.17 -17.01
N LEU A 99 11.40 17.28 -16.94
CA LEU A 99 10.04 17.64 -16.57
C LEU A 99 9.99 18.03 -15.08
N LYS A 100 9.99 19.33 -14.81
CA LYS A 100 9.97 19.87 -13.45
C LYS A 100 8.67 19.50 -12.73
N THR A 101 8.81 18.97 -11.50
CA THR A 101 7.69 18.82 -10.58
C THR A 101 7.23 20.20 -10.10
N TYR A 102 5.99 20.57 -10.44
CA TYR A 102 5.34 21.73 -9.82
C TYR A 102 4.52 21.26 -8.62
N ARG A 103 5.02 21.49 -7.42
CA ARG A 103 4.22 21.33 -6.21
C ARG A 103 3.34 22.57 -6.10
N SER A 104 2.09 22.48 -6.54
CA SER A 104 1.11 23.53 -6.26
C SER A 104 0.95 23.62 -4.74
N THR A 105 1.60 24.58 -4.10
CA THR A 105 1.15 25.05 -2.80
C THR A 105 -0.27 25.57 -3.03
N ARG A 106 -1.25 24.95 -2.38
CA ARG A 106 -2.54 25.61 -2.21
C ARG A 106 -2.23 26.95 -1.56
N GLY A 107 -2.49 28.04 -2.26
CA GLY A 107 -2.47 29.36 -1.66
C GLY A 107 -3.36 29.32 -0.42
N GLU A 108 -2.76 29.68 0.70
CA GLU A 108 -3.48 30.09 1.88
C GLU A 108 -4.39 31.27 1.46
N MET A 109 -5.68 31.11 1.71
CA MET A 109 -6.66 32.19 1.69
C MET A 109 -7.29 32.22 3.08
#